data_AF-A0A473Q5Y4-F1
#
_entry.id   AF-A0A473Q5Y4-F1
#
_cell.length_a   1.000
_cell.length_b   1.000
_cell.length_c   1.000
_cell.angle_alpha   90.00
_cell.angle_beta   90.00
_cell.angle_gamma   90.00
#
_symmetry.space_group_name_H-M   'P 1'
#
loop_
_entity.id
_entity.type
_entity.pdbx_description
1 polymer ?
#
loop_
_entity_poly.entity_id
_entity_poly.type
_entity_poly.pdbx_seq_one_letter_code
_entity_poly.pdbx_strand_id
1 'polypeptide(L)'
;MIEKVNPSHPDKVADRIAGAIVDLAYQEELNPKIAVEVLIGHGVCHVIIETSAALSFEEVRKAIKRIAGDVKQDIVVVPQDEELAENQAEAIRCGDNGIFKGMPLTDEQLRLSKTAREIYQKYPTDGKYILDGDRLIICQSHAKSADLKAFYPIAKVNPLGDWTGGTNVDTGATNRKLGSDMADSVTGGGLHGKDLSKADVSINIHAFLKAQQTGQPVELVCAIGDDQVDGLPYSEIVEEARDFVNQLGGFEKLAEWGLF
;
A
#
# COMPACT_ATOMS: atom_id res chain seq x y z
N MET A 1 14.92 -0.20 14.41
CA MET A 1 13.98 0.93 14.45
C MET A 1 12.99 0.77 13.32
N ILE A 2 11.71 1.04 13.56
CA ILE A 2 10.63 0.96 12.57
C ILE A 2 9.58 2.04 12.81
N GLU A 3 8.92 2.46 11.74
CA GLU A 3 7.72 3.30 11.77
C GLU A 3 6.53 2.52 11.18
N LYS A 4 5.33 2.70 11.76
CA LYS A 4 4.06 2.21 11.21
C LYS A 4 3.03 3.32 11.21
N VAL A 5 2.22 3.39 10.16
CA VAL A 5 0.99 4.21 10.13
C VAL A 5 -0.23 3.31 9.91
N ASN A 6 -1.39 3.77 10.37
CA ASN A 6 -2.64 3.01 10.27
C ASN A 6 -3.48 3.41 9.04
N PRO A 7 -4.56 2.68 8.73
CA PRO A 7 -5.40 2.91 7.54
C PRO A 7 -6.10 4.28 7.42
N SER A 8 -6.05 5.10 8.47
CA SER A 8 -6.64 6.45 8.49
C SER A 8 -5.61 7.57 8.28
N HIS A 9 -4.33 7.25 8.23
CA HIS A 9 -3.29 8.21 7.85
C HIS A 9 -3.54 8.72 6.42
N PRO A 10 -3.38 10.02 6.10
CA PRO A 10 -3.68 10.57 4.77
C PRO A 10 -3.05 9.82 3.59
N ASP A 11 -1.76 9.47 3.67
CA ASP A 11 -1.14 8.63 2.63
C ASP A 11 -1.78 7.23 2.52
N LYS A 12 -2.18 6.61 3.64
CA LYS A 12 -2.89 5.32 3.60
C LYS A 12 -4.31 5.47 3.07
N VAL A 13 -4.95 6.63 3.24
CA VAL A 13 -6.22 6.97 2.59
C VAL A 13 -6.02 7.03 1.07
N ALA A 14 -4.95 7.67 0.59
CA ALA A 14 -4.60 7.67 -0.83
C ALA A 14 -4.33 6.25 -1.37
N ASP A 15 -3.51 5.46 -0.67
CA ASP A 15 -3.23 4.07 -1.03
C ASP A 15 -4.50 3.22 -1.11
N ARG A 16 -5.41 3.36 -0.14
CA ARG A 16 -6.67 2.60 -0.11
C ARG A 16 -7.62 2.99 -1.22
N ILE A 17 -7.69 4.28 -1.59
CA ILE A 17 -8.45 4.72 -2.77
C ILE A 17 -7.86 4.09 -4.03
N ALA A 18 -6.53 4.16 -4.19
CA ALA A 18 -5.85 3.57 -5.34
C ALA A 18 -6.11 2.04 -5.41
N GLY A 19 -5.96 1.33 -4.28
CA GLY A 19 -6.23 -0.10 -4.18
C GLY A 19 -7.69 -0.46 -4.49
N ALA A 20 -8.66 0.29 -3.97
CA ALA A 20 -10.07 0.07 -4.26
C ALA A 20 -10.40 0.25 -5.76
N ILE A 21 -9.73 1.18 -6.45
CA ILE A 21 -9.91 1.39 -7.89
C ILE A 21 -9.25 0.26 -8.69
N VAL A 22 -8.09 -0.25 -8.25
CA VAL A 22 -7.49 -1.45 -8.83
C VAL A 22 -8.41 -2.66 -8.65
N ASP A 23 -9.01 -2.83 -7.47
CA ASP A 23 -10.01 -3.89 -7.22
C ASP A 23 -11.20 -3.79 -8.20
N LEU A 24 -11.68 -2.57 -8.52
CA LEU A 24 -12.72 -2.38 -9.54
C LEU A 24 -12.27 -2.84 -10.94
N ALA A 25 -11.03 -2.59 -11.33
CA ALA A 25 -10.51 -3.06 -12.62
C ALA A 25 -10.45 -4.59 -12.69
N TYR A 26 -10.06 -5.24 -11.58
CA TYR A 26 -10.04 -6.71 -11.48
C TYR A 26 -11.43 -7.36 -11.42
N GLN A 27 -12.48 -6.58 -11.16
CA GLN A 27 -13.87 -7.06 -11.28
C GLN A 27 -14.35 -7.08 -12.74
N GLU A 28 -13.82 -6.19 -13.57
CA GLU A 28 -14.15 -6.10 -15.00
C GLU A 28 -13.31 -7.05 -15.86
N GLU A 29 -12.02 -7.20 -15.54
CA GLU A 29 -11.06 -7.99 -16.31
C GLU A 29 -10.25 -8.92 -15.41
N LEU A 30 -9.88 -10.10 -15.92
CA LEU A 30 -9.05 -11.05 -15.16
C LEU A 30 -7.61 -10.52 -14.95
N ASN A 31 -7.10 -9.80 -15.94
CA ASN A 31 -5.74 -9.28 -16.00
C ASN A 31 -5.75 -7.83 -16.51
N PRO A 32 -6.39 -6.89 -15.78
CA PRO A 32 -6.44 -5.50 -16.19
C PRO A 32 -5.03 -4.93 -16.21
N LYS A 33 -4.81 -3.96 -17.10
CA LYS A 33 -3.68 -3.07 -17.04
C LYS A 33 -4.17 -1.79 -16.39
N ILE A 34 -3.71 -1.49 -15.19
CA ILE A 34 -4.14 -0.30 -14.45
C ILE A 34 -3.00 0.33 -13.65
N ALA A 35 -2.95 1.66 -13.67
CA ALA A 35 -2.11 2.50 -12.83
C ALA A 35 -2.95 3.67 -12.28
N VAL A 36 -2.97 3.83 -10.95
CA VAL A 36 -3.79 4.80 -10.22
C VAL A 36 -2.91 5.60 -9.27
N GLU A 37 -2.92 6.92 -9.44
CA GLU A 37 -2.27 7.85 -8.53
C GLU A 37 -3.30 8.75 -7.87
N VAL A 38 -3.16 8.93 -6.55
CA VAL A 38 -4.09 9.70 -5.72
C VAL A 38 -3.31 10.75 -4.94
N LEU A 39 -3.81 12.00 -4.95
CA LEU A 39 -3.38 13.08 -4.08
C LEU A 39 -4.61 13.63 -3.36
N ILE A 40 -4.62 13.61 -2.03
CA ILE A 40 -5.77 13.99 -1.22
C ILE A 40 -5.38 14.94 -0.08
N GLY A 41 -6.23 15.91 0.21
CA GLY A 41 -6.03 16.83 1.33
C GLY A 41 -7.00 18.00 1.29
N HIS A 42 -7.31 18.54 2.46
CA HIS A 42 -8.07 19.78 2.65
C HIS A 42 -9.36 19.86 1.80
N GLY A 43 -10.14 18.78 1.81
CA GLY A 43 -11.44 18.70 1.13
C GLY A 43 -11.37 18.44 -0.38
N VAL A 44 -10.21 18.11 -0.94
CA VAL A 44 -10.03 17.77 -2.37
C VAL A 44 -9.30 16.44 -2.52
N CYS A 45 -9.70 15.65 -3.51
CA CYS A 45 -9.08 14.39 -3.91
C CYS A 45 -8.89 14.39 -5.43
N HIS A 46 -7.63 14.36 -5.86
CA HIS A 46 -7.22 14.23 -7.25
C HIS A 46 -6.87 12.77 -7.52
N VAL A 47 -7.41 12.21 -8.60
CA VAL A 47 -7.20 10.82 -9.00
C VAL A 47 -6.90 10.78 -10.49
N ILE A 48 -5.77 10.20 -10.86
CA ILE A 48 -5.38 9.96 -12.26
C ILE A 48 -5.29 8.46 -12.46
N ILE A 49 -6.00 7.96 -13.47
CA ILE A 49 -6.11 6.53 -13.78
C ILE A 49 -5.73 6.32 -15.24
N GLU A 50 -4.76 5.47 -15.48
CA GLU A 50 -4.53 4.81 -16.77
C GLU A 50 -5.06 3.38 -16.67
N THR A 51 -5.93 2.94 -17.58
CA THR A 51 -6.53 1.59 -17.49
C THR A 51 -6.91 0.98 -18.85
N SER A 52 -6.81 -0.34 -18.98
CA SER A 52 -7.47 -1.12 -20.05
C SER A 52 -8.95 -1.37 -19.74
N ALA A 53 -9.28 -1.55 -18.45
CA ALA A 53 -10.61 -1.91 -17.99
C ALA A 53 -11.62 -0.77 -18.15
N ALA A 54 -12.86 -1.14 -18.50
CA ALA A 54 -13.99 -0.22 -18.60
C ALA A 54 -14.50 0.22 -17.21
N LEU A 55 -13.81 1.18 -16.59
CA LEU A 55 -14.17 1.65 -15.25
C LEU A 55 -15.42 2.54 -15.22
N SER A 56 -16.37 2.17 -14.36
CA SER A 56 -17.50 3.05 -14.03
C SER A 56 -17.04 4.24 -13.19
N PHE A 57 -17.17 5.44 -13.75
CA PHE A 57 -16.94 6.68 -13.00
C PHE A 57 -17.80 6.76 -11.73
N GLU A 58 -19.01 6.21 -11.72
CA GLU A 58 -19.87 6.21 -10.54
C GLU A 58 -19.27 5.36 -9.42
N GLU A 59 -18.76 4.16 -9.74
CA GLU A 59 -18.14 3.27 -8.76
C GLU A 59 -16.82 3.84 -8.22
N VAL A 60 -16.01 4.48 -9.07
CA VAL A 60 -14.82 5.22 -8.62
C VAL A 60 -15.20 6.32 -7.63
N ARG A 61 -16.24 7.12 -7.93
CA ARG A 61 -16.75 8.16 -7.01
C ARG A 61 -17.26 7.59 -5.69
N LYS A 62 -17.95 6.44 -5.72
CA LYS A 62 -18.43 5.72 -4.54
C LYS A 62 -17.27 5.21 -3.68
N ALA A 63 -16.23 4.64 -4.29
CA ALA A 63 -15.03 4.19 -3.59
C ALA A 63 -14.33 5.35 -2.87
N ILE A 64 -14.10 6.47 -3.56
CA ILE A 64 -13.50 7.67 -2.95
C ILE A 64 -14.37 8.17 -1.78
N LYS A 65 -15.68 8.29 -1.98
CA LYS A 65 -16.60 8.76 -0.92
C LYS A 65 -16.62 7.85 0.30
N ARG A 66 -16.60 6.53 0.09
CA ARG A 66 -16.57 5.53 1.18
C ARG A 66 -15.31 5.63 2.03
N ILE A 67 -14.17 5.93 1.42
CA ILE A 67 -12.87 5.91 2.10
C ILE A 67 -12.52 7.29 2.68
N ALA A 68 -12.72 8.37 1.92
CA ALA A 68 -12.31 9.72 2.29
C ALA A 68 -13.45 10.63 2.78
N GLY A 69 -14.71 10.18 2.68
CA GLY A 69 -15.87 10.99 3.01
C GLY A 69 -16.19 12.05 1.94
N ASP A 70 -16.78 13.17 2.37
CA ASP A 70 -17.22 14.24 1.48
C ASP A 70 -16.05 15.14 1.09
N VAL A 71 -15.35 14.77 0.01
CA VAL A 71 -14.29 15.55 -0.65
C VAL A 71 -14.72 15.92 -2.06
N LYS A 72 -14.23 17.05 -2.58
CA LYS A 72 -14.32 17.38 -4.00
C LYS A 72 -13.45 16.40 -4.79
N GLN A 73 -14.05 15.68 -5.73
CA GLN A 73 -13.39 14.64 -6.52
C GLN A 73 -13.02 15.22 -7.89
N ASP A 74 -11.73 15.15 -8.22
CA ASP A 74 -11.17 15.52 -9.52
C ASP A 74 -10.55 14.25 -10.13
N ILE A 75 -11.23 13.65 -11.11
CA ILE A 75 -10.93 12.30 -11.62
C ILE A 75 -10.63 12.38 -13.11
N VAL A 76 -9.44 11.89 -13.49
CA VAL A 76 -9.01 11.71 -14.87
C VAL A 76 -8.86 10.21 -15.13
N VAL A 77 -9.47 9.72 -16.20
CA VAL A 77 -9.32 8.33 -16.67
C VAL A 77 -8.89 8.38 -18.13
N VAL A 78 -7.80 7.70 -18.46
CA VAL A 78 -7.25 7.57 -19.81
C VAL A 78 -7.05 6.09 -20.15
N PRO A 79 -7.15 5.69 -21.43
CA PRO A 79 -6.80 4.34 -21.85
C PRO A 79 -5.31 4.09 -21.65
N GLN A 80 -4.93 2.82 -21.47
CA GLN A 80 -3.53 2.41 -21.54
C GLN A 80 -2.92 2.75 -22.91
N ASP A 81 -1.64 3.10 -22.92
CA ASP A 81 -0.84 3.27 -24.13
C ASP A 81 -0.89 2.03 -25.05
N GLU A 82 -1.23 2.24 -26.32
CA GLU A 82 -1.42 1.18 -27.32
C GLU A 82 -0.10 0.47 -27.65
N GLU A 83 1.01 1.22 -27.78
CA GLU A 83 2.33 0.63 -28.10
C GLU A 83 2.80 -0.30 -26.98
N LEU A 84 2.65 0.11 -25.72
CA LEU A 84 2.98 -0.71 -24.56
C LEU A 84 2.09 -1.96 -24.47
N ALA A 85 0.79 -1.82 -24.76
CA ALA A 85 -0.14 -2.94 -24.76
C ALA A 85 0.22 -3.99 -25.83
N GLU A 86 0.53 -3.56 -27.06
CA GLU A 86 0.94 -4.44 -28.15
C GLU A 86 2.23 -5.20 -27.82
N ASN A 87 3.22 -4.52 -27.24
CA ASN A 87 4.50 -5.13 -26.85
C ASN A 87 4.35 -6.23 -25.78
N GLN A 88 3.24 -6.27 -25.04
CA GLN A 88 2.94 -7.23 -23.98
C GLN A 88 1.85 -8.24 -24.35
N ALA A 89 1.34 -8.24 -25.59
CA ALA A 89 0.16 -9.01 -25.97
C ALA A 89 0.38 -10.54 -26.03
N GLU A 90 1.60 -11.00 -26.30
CA GLU A 90 1.88 -12.43 -26.54
C GLU A 90 2.18 -13.22 -25.26
N ALA A 91 2.69 -12.58 -24.21
CA ALA A 91 3.09 -13.24 -22.96
C ALA A 91 3.10 -12.27 -21.77
N ILE A 92 2.87 -12.79 -20.57
CA ILE A 92 3.03 -12.05 -19.31
C ILE A 92 4.53 -11.87 -19.05
N ARG A 93 5.01 -10.63 -19.09
CA ARG A 93 6.41 -10.22 -18.94
C ARG A 93 6.54 -9.09 -17.91
N CYS A 94 7.75 -8.85 -17.41
CA CYS A 94 8.02 -7.73 -16.49
C CYS A 94 7.55 -6.41 -17.12
N GLY A 95 6.66 -5.70 -16.44
CA GLY A 95 6.03 -4.49 -16.97
C GLY A 95 6.91 -3.23 -16.92
N ASP A 96 8.00 -3.26 -16.16
CA ASP A 96 8.97 -2.17 -16.01
C ASP A 96 10.32 -2.75 -15.53
N ASN A 97 11.40 -1.99 -15.65
CA ASN A 97 12.68 -2.34 -15.01
C ASN A 97 12.70 -1.95 -13.53
N GLY A 98 13.42 -2.68 -12.70
CA GLY A 98 13.53 -2.29 -11.29
C GLY A 98 14.51 -3.15 -10.49
N ILE A 99 14.78 -2.67 -9.27
CA ILE A 99 15.47 -3.43 -8.23
C ILE A 99 14.50 -3.67 -7.08
N PHE A 100 14.56 -4.87 -6.51
CA PHE A 100 13.62 -5.34 -5.51
C PHE A 100 14.39 -5.99 -4.37
N LYS A 101 13.84 -5.88 -3.17
CA LYS A 101 14.47 -6.36 -1.96
C LYS A 101 13.43 -6.99 -1.07
N GLY A 102 13.75 -8.13 -0.48
CA GLY A 102 12.97 -8.78 0.57
C GLY A 102 13.84 -8.96 1.81
N MET A 103 13.34 -8.54 2.97
CA MET A 103 14.04 -8.68 4.24
C MET A 103 13.19 -9.48 5.24
N PRO A 104 13.77 -10.46 5.96
CA PRO A 104 13.08 -11.11 7.07
C PRO A 104 12.64 -10.08 8.11
N LEU A 105 11.39 -10.16 8.55
CA LEU A 105 10.89 -9.27 9.58
C LEU A 105 11.58 -9.52 10.91
N THR A 106 11.91 -8.44 11.59
CA THR A 106 12.43 -8.46 12.96
C THR A 106 11.29 -8.51 13.98
N ASP A 107 11.59 -9.01 15.19
CA ASP A 107 10.66 -8.97 16.32
C ASP A 107 10.19 -7.55 16.66
N GLU A 108 11.06 -6.55 16.44
CA GLU A 108 10.75 -5.14 16.65
C GLU A 108 9.67 -4.66 15.67
N GLN A 109 9.81 -4.98 14.39
CA GLN A 109 8.82 -4.67 13.34
C GLN A 109 7.48 -5.34 13.60
N LEU A 110 7.49 -6.65 13.89
CA LEU A 110 6.27 -7.41 14.20
C LEU A 110 5.55 -6.85 15.43
N ARG A 111 6.30 -6.48 16.47
CA ARG A 111 5.75 -5.88 17.70
C ARG A 111 5.07 -4.55 17.43
N LEU A 112 5.74 -3.63 16.73
CA LEU A 112 5.13 -2.34 16.39
C LEU A 112 3.90 -2.52 15.51
N SER A 113 3.98 -3.41 14.53
CA SER A 113 2.89 -3.71 13.59
C SER A 113 1.63 -4.23 14.32
N LYS A 114 1.83 -5.11 15.31
CA LYS A 114 0.77 -5.59 16.21
C LYS A 114 0.19 -4.47 17.07
N THR A 115 1.04 -3.70 17.75
CA THR A 115 0.61 -2.57 18.59
C THR A 115 -0.21 -1.54 17.79
N ALA A 116 0.21 -1.21 16.57
CA ALA A 116 -0.50 -0.29 15.70
C ALA A 116 -1.93 -0.77 15.36
N ARG A 117 -2.09 -2.08 15.08
CA ARG A 117 -3.40 -2.70 14.82
C ARG A 117 -4.29 -2.70 16.05
N GLU A 118 -3.75 -3.06 17.22
CA GLU A 118 -4.50 -3.07 18.49
C GLU A 118 -5.00 -1.67 18.87
N ILE A 119 -4.17 -0.64 18.67
CA ILE A 119 -4.57 0.75 18.91
C ILE A 119 -5.64 1.16 17.89
N TYR A 120 -5.45 0.87 16.61
CA TYR A 120 -6.40 1.22 15.55
C TYR A 120 -7.77 0.56 15.74
N GLN A 121 -7.82 -0.69 16.21
CA GLN A 121 -9.08 -1.38 16.54
C GLN A 121 -9.90 -0.61 17.59
N LYS A 122 -9.24 0.06 18.53
CA LYS A 122 -9.89 0.88 19.56
C LYS A 122 -10.15 2.31 19.12
N TYR A 123 -9.26 2.86 18.30
CA TYR A 123 -9.29 4.24 17.81
C TYR A 123 -9.10 4.23 16.28
N PRO A 124 -10.18 4.04 15.50
CA PRO A 124 -10.11 3.93 14.04
C PRO A 124 -9.97 5.30 13.37
N THR A 125 -8.96 6.05 13.78
CA THR A 125 -8.62 7.39 13.30
C THR A 125 -7.11 7.49 13.06
N ASP A 126 -6.66 8.59 12.47
CA ASP A 126 -5.26 8.80 12.07
C ASP A 126 -4.26 8.52 13.21
N GLY A 127 -3.26 7.70 12.89
CA GLY A 127 -2.26 7.25 13.84
C GLY A 127 -0.93 6.88 13.20
N LYS A 128 0.14 7.21 13.93
CA LYS A 128 1.52 6.97 13.58
C LYS A 128 2.31 6.51 14.81
N TYR A 129 3.15 5.50 14.60
CA TYR A 129 3.84 4.80 15.67
C TYR A 129 5.30 4.58 15.29
N ILE A 130 6.20 4.69 16.27
CA ILE A 130 7.63 4.45 16.08
C ILE A 130 8.13 3.57 17.23
N LEU A 131 8.95 2.59 16.88
CA LEU A 131 9.69 1.78 17.85
C LEU A 131 11.18 1.85 17.51
N ASP A 132 11.97 2.21 18.52
CA ASP A 132 13.44 2.27 18.47
C ASP A 132 14.02 1.62 19.73
N GLY A 133 14.31 0.33 19.65
CA GLY A 133 14.58 -0.53 20.80
C GLY A 133 13.37 -0.57 21.74
N ASP A 134 13.54 -0.05 22.95
CA ASP A 134 12.46 0.04 23.95
C ASP A 134 11.67 1.36 23.86
N ARG A 135 12.10 2.29 23.01
CA ARG A 135 11.46 3.61 22.88
C ARG A 135 10.25 3.53 21.97
N LEU A 136 9.08 3.32 22.56
CA LEU A 136 7.79 3.39 21.87
C LEU A 136 7.26 4.82 21.85
N ILE A 137 6.92 5.32 20.65
CA ILE A 137 6.23 6.60 20.44
C ILE A 137 4.88 6.31 19.78
N ILE A 138 3.82 6.87 20.35
CA ILE A 138 2.44 6.70 19.88
C ILE A 138 1.85 8.08 19.63
N CYS A 139 1.49 8.36 18.38
CA CYS A 139 0.70 9.52 18.01
C CYS A 139 -0.62 9.02 17.43
N GLN A 140 -1.70 9.08 18.20
CA GLN A 140 -3.03 8.61 17.80
C GLN A 140 -4.04 9.74 18.00
N SER A 141 -4.66 10.18 16.91
CA SER A 141 -5.70 11.20 16.97
C SER A 141 -6.94 10.67 17.67
N HIS A 142 -7.78 11.57 18.20
CA HIS A 142 -9.03 11.22 18.90
C HIS A 142 -8.88 10.21 20.07
N ALA A 143 -7.66 9.99 20.57
CA ALA A 143 -7.38 9.17 21.74
C ALA A 143 -6.81 10.05 22.86
N LYS A 144 -7.39 9.95 24.05
CA LYS A 144 -6.85 10.65 25.22
C LYS A 144 -5.51 10.03 25.59
N SER A 145 -4.52 10.89 25.80
CA SER A 145 -3.17 10.47 26.19
C SER A 145 -3.16 9.57 27.45
N ALA A 146 -4.05 9.84 28.41
CA ALA A 146 -4.18 9.05 29.64
C ALA A 146 -4.65 7.61 29.37
N ASP A 147 -5.58 7.41 28.43
CA ASP A 147 -6.11 6.09 28.11
C ASP A 147 -5.02 5.21 27.50
N LEU A 148 -4.24 5.76 26.57
CA LEU A 148 -3.12 5.04 25.95
C LEU A 148 -2.00 4.76 26.95
N LYS A 149 -1.68 5.71 27.84
CA LYS A 149 -0.68 5.50 28.91
C LYS A 149 -1.08 4.42 29.92
N ALA A 150 -2.38 4.13 30.08
CA ALA A 150 -2.81 3.03 30.94
C ALA A 150 -2.36 1.65 30.38
N PHE A 151 -2.30 1.51 29.05
CA PHE A 151 -1.83 0.28 28.38
C PHE A 151 -0.33 0.32 28.06
N TYR A 152 0.21 1.51 27.78
CA TYR A 152 1.59 1.74 27.37
C TYR A 152 2.29 2.75 28.29
N PRO A 153 2.55 2.39 29.56
CA PRO A 153 2.96 3.35 30.60
C PRO A 153 4.33 4.00 30.34
N ILE A 154 5.23 3.31 29.63
CA ILE A 154 6.57 3.80 29.30
C ILE A 154 6.63 4.53 27.95
N ALA A 155 5.55 4.52 27.16
CA ALA A 155 5.54 5.10 25.83
C ALA A 155 5.45 6.63 25.86
N LYS A 156 6.08 7.27 24.87
CA LYS A 156 5.86 8.69 24.57
C LYS A 156 4.56 8.82 23.77
N VAL A 157 3.47 9.15 24.46
CA VAL A 157 2.13 9.27 23.87
C VAL A 157 1.79 10.73 23.58
N ASN A 158 1.32 11.01 22.36
CA ASN A 158 0.77 12.30 21.88
C ASN A 158 1.57 13.50 22.42
N PRO A 159 2.86 13.63 22.07
CA PRO A 159 3.76 14.58 22.74
C PRO A 159 3.42 16.06 22.50
N LEU A 160 2.64 16.37 21.47
CA LEU A 160 2.12 17.72 21.20
C LEU A 160 0.75 17.97 21.87
N GLY A 161 0.20 16.98 22.57
CA GLY A 161 -1.17 16.99 23.07
C GLY A 161 -2.16 16.32 22.11
N ASP A 162 -3.44 16.45 22.43
CA ASP A 162 -4.53 15.87 21.65
C ASP A 162 -4.70 16.61 20.31
N TRP A 163 -5.00 15.87 19.25
CA TRP A 163 -5.16 16.40 17.88
C TRP A 163 -6.20 15.57 17.10
N THR A 164 -6.74 16.14 16.02
CA THR A 164 -7.84 15.56 15.23
C THR A 164 -7.36 14.65 14.08
N GLY A 165 -6.25 15.01 13.45
CA GLY A 165 -5.64 14.28 12.34
C GLY A 165 -6.48 14.16 11.07
N GLY A 166 -6.04 13.27 10.18
CA GLY A 166 -6.66 13.02 8.88
C GLY A 166 -6.34 14.09 7.83
N THR A 167 -7.03 14.00 6.70
CA THR A 167 -6.74 14.77 5.47
C THR A 167 -6.97 16.29 5.60
N ASN A 168 -7.58 16.75 6.70
CA ASN A 168 -7.74 18.18 6.99
C ASN A 168 -6.53 18.79 7.70
N VAL A 169 -5.65 17.95 8.25
CA VAL A 169 -4.45 18.38 9.01
C VAL A 169 -3.18 18.15 8.19
N ASP A 170 -3.19 17.16 7.30
CA ASP A 170 -2.06 16.84 6.42
C ASP A 170 -2.56 16.34 5.05
N THR A 171 -1.69 16.40 4.04
CA THR A 171 -1.97 15.84 2.72
C THR A 171 -1.51 14.39 2.63
N GLY A 172 -2.11 13.63 1.71
CA GLY A 172 -1.78 12.24 1.43
C GLY A 172 -1.54 12.01 -0.04
N ALA A 173 -0.57 11.17 -0.38
CA ALA A 173 -0.36 10.68 -1.74
C ALA A 173 -0.03 9.18 -1.75
N THR A 174 -0.38 8.52 -2.85
CA THR A 174 -0.10 7.09 -3.05
C THR A 174 1.39 6.79 -2.89
N ASN A 175 1.71 5.63 -2.29
CA ASN A 175 3.07 5.10 -2.13
C ASN A 175 4.05 5.99 -1.33
N ARG A 176 3.55 6.87 -0.45
CA ARG A 176 4.39 7.70 0.43
C ARG A 176 4.72 7.08 1.79
N LYS A 177 4.37 5.80 1.98
CA LYS A 177 4.56 5.04 3.23
C LYS A 177 5.25 3.68 3.04
N LEU A 178 6.14 3.58 2.05
CA LEU A 178 6.84 2.33 1.71
C LEU A 178 7.52 1.63 2.90
N GLY A 179 8.20 2.35 3.80
CA GLY A 179 8.80 1.74 5.00
C GLY A 179 7.79 1.19 6.00
N SER A 180 6.61 1.82 6.10
CA SER A 180 5.50 1.29 6.90
C SER A 180 4.83 0.10 6.20
N ASP A 181 4.89 0.01 4.88
CA ASP A 181 4.26 -1.06 4.12
C ASP A 181 5.17 -2.27 3.92
N MET A 182 6.48 -2.07 3.83
CA MET A 182 7.47 -3.09 3.42
C MET A 182 8.61 -3.29 4.42
N ALA A 183 8.60 -2.57 5.55
CA ALA A 183 9.67 -2.60 6.55
C ALA A 183 11.04 -2.26 5.92
N ASP A 184 12.03 -3.15 6.04
CA ASP A 184 13.36 -2.96 5.46
C ASP A 184 13.46 -3.44 3.99
N SER A 185 12.35 -3.94 3.43
CA SER A 185 12.25 -4.42 2.05
C SER A 185 12.04 -3.29 1.04
N VAL A 186 12.28 -2.04 1.44
CA VAL A 186 12.03 -0.85 0.62
C VAL A 186 13.08 -0.69 -0.48
N THR A 187 12.60 -0.47 -1.71
CA THR A 187 13.39 0.03 -2.84
C THR A 187 12.80 1.34 -3.37
N GLY A 188 12.64 1.50 -4.68
CA GLY A 188 12.02 2.67 -5.31
C GLY A 188 10.52 2.50 -5.60
N GLY A 189 10.13 1.32 -6.06
CA GLY A 189 8.75 1.00 -6.46
C GLY A 189 7.80 0.75 -5.29
N GLY A 190 6.55 1.17 -5.43
CA GLY A 190 5.50 0.99 -4.43
C GLY A 190 4.47 -0.08 -4.78
N LEU A 191 3.74 -0.54 -3.77
CA LEU A 191 2.78 -1.66 -3.88
C LEU A 191 1.40 -1.23 -4.37
N HIS A 192 1.06 0.06 -4.25
CA HIS A 192 -0.32 0.52 -4.36
C HIS A 192 -0.60 1.16 -5.71
N GLY A 193 -1.84 1.00 -6.18
CA GLY A 193 -2.32 1.64 -7.40
C GLY A 193 -1.90 0.98 -8.70
N LYS A 194 -1.22 -0.17 -8.68
CA LYS A 194 -0.76 -0.87 -9.89
C LYS A 194 -1.30 -2.30 -9.91
N ASP A 195 -1.57 -2.84 -11.11
CA ASP A 195 -1.92 -4.27 -11.26
C ASP A 195 -0.69 -5.19 -11.11
N LEU A 196 -0.96 -6.50 -11.01
CA LEU A 196 0.06 -7.52 -10.75
C LEU A 196 1.07 -7.70 -11.89
N SER A 197 0.79 -7.23 -13.11
CA SER A 197 1.81 -7.28 -14.17
C SER A 197 2.94 -6.28 -13.94
N LYS A 198 2.76 -5.30 -13.05
CA LYS A 198 3.81 -4.33 -12.69
C LYS A 198 4.76 -4.96 -11.67
N ALA A 199 6.04 -4.94 -12.02
CA ALA A 199 7.15 -5.49 -11.25
C ALA A 199 7.19 -4.98 -9.79
N ASP A 200 6.89 -3.68 -9.62
CA ASP A 200 6.79 -3.00 -8.31
C ASP A 200 5.80 -3.65 -7.35
N VAL A 201 4.80 -4.36 -7.84
CA VAL A 201 3.82 -5.07 -7.02
C VAL A 201 4.24 -6.52 -6.86
N SER A 202 4.31 -7.26 -7.97
CA SER A 202 4.48 -8.71 -7.94
C SER A 202 5.85 -9.14 -7.44
N ILE A 203 6.94 -8.49 -7.88
CA ILE A 203 8.30 -8.87 -7.45
C ILE A 203 8.56 -8.41 -6.01
N ASN A 204 8.04 -7.25 -5.57
CA ASN A 204 8.16 -6.85 -4.16
C ASN A 204 7.43 -7.82 -3.23
N ILE A 205 6.21 -8.27 -3.59
CA ILE A 205 5.49 -9.29 -2.82
C ILE A 205 6.30 -10.59 -2.82
N HIS A 206 6.75 -11.06 -3.98
CA HIS A 206 7.54 -12.29 -4.10
C HIS A 206 8.84 -12.26 -3.27
N ALA A 207 9.64 -11.20 -3.43
CA ALA A 207 10.87 -11.02 -2.69
C ALA A 207 10.62 -11.02 -1.17
N PHE A 208 9.57 -10.32 -0.73
CA PHE A 208 9.17 -10.29 0.67
C PHE A 208 8.77 -11.66 1.20
N LEU A 209 7.89 -12.38 0.50
CA LEU A 209 7.42 -13.72 0.89
C LEU A 209 8.58 -14.71 0.95
N LYS A 210 9.44 -14.72 -0.06
CA LYS A 210 10.65 -15.55 -0.10
C LYS A 210 11.60 -15.23 1.06
N ALA A 211 11.77 -13.96 1.42
CA ALA A 211 12.58 -13.57 2.58
C ALA A 211 11.99 -14.07 3.90
N GLN A 212 10.65 -14.02 4.07
CA GLN A 212 10.00 -14.59 5.25
C GLN A 212 10.13 -16.11 5.30
N GLN A 213 9.97 -16.79 4.17
CA GLN A 213 10.06 -18.25 4.09
C GLN A 213 11.48 -18.77 4.37
N THR A 214 12.50 -18.10 3.83
CA THR A 214 13.90 -18.53 3.92
C THR A 214 14.61 -18.00 5.16
N GLY A 215 14.09 -16.92 5.76
CA GLY A 215 14.77 -16.18 6.81
C GLY A 215 16.06 -15.49 6.32
N GLN A 216 16.21 -15.28 5.01
CA GLN A 216 17.38 -14.63 4.40
C GLN A 216 16.98 -13.40 3.58
N PRO A 217 17.86 -12.38 3.46
CA PRO A 217 17.69 -11.30 2.50
C PRO A 217 17.57 -11.82 1.06
N VAL A 218 16.69 -11.21 0.28
CA VAL A 218 16.48 -11.47 -1.15
C VAL A 218 16.71 -10.17 -1.91
N GLU A 219 17.49 -10.20 -2.99
CA GLU A 219 17.73 -9.07 -3.87
C GLU A 219 17.50 -9.52 -5.31
N LEU A 220 16.62 -8.81 -6.02
CA LEU A 220 16.22 -9.14 -7.40
C LEU A 220 16.32 -7.90 -8.29
N VAL A 221 16.45 -8.14 -9.59
CA VAL A 221 16.41 -7.12 -10.64
C VAL A 221 15.62 -7.70 -11.81
N CYS A 222 14.86 -6.87 -12.52
CA CYS A 222 14.31 -7.23 -13.83
C CYS A 222 14.51 -6.07 -14.82
N ALA A 223 14.54 -6.41 -16.09
CA ALA A 223 14.34 -5.49 -17.20
C ALA A 223 12.89 -5.59 -17.70
N ILE A 224 12.38 -4.51 -18.27
CA ILE A 224 11.10 -4.53 -18.97
C ILE A 224 11.14 -5.59 -20.08
N GLY A 225 10.11 -6.44 -20.13
CA GLY A 225 10.01 -7.53 -21.09
C GLY A 225 10.64 -8.86 -20.64
N ASP A 226 11.30 -8.94 -19.49
CA ASP A 226 11.79 -10.21 -18.96
C ASP A 226 10.62 -11.20 -18.77
N ASP A 227 10.80 -12.43 -19.25
CA ASP A 227 9.84 -13.53 -19.09
C ASP A 227 10.13 -14.40 -17.86
N GLN A 228 11.29 -14.20 -17.22
CA GLN A 228 11.69 -14.85 -16.00
C GLN A 228 12.40 -13.88 -15.05
N VAL A 229 12.12 -14.02 -13.76
CA VAL A 229 12.82 -13.34 -12.67
C VAL A 229 13.05 -14.37 -11.56
N ASP A 230 14.18 -14.29 -10.85
CA ASP A 230 14.54 -15.26 -9.78
C ASP A 230 14.58 -16.73 -10.25
N GLY A 231 14.77 -16.96 -11.56
CA GLY A 231 14.72 -18.29 -12.17
C GLY A 231 13.31 -18.88 -12.29
N LEU A 232 12.27 -18.07 -12.07
CA LEU A 232 10.86 -18.44 -12.23
C LEU A 232 10.25 -17.72 -13.43
N PRO A 233 9.32 -18.35 -14.17
CA PRO A 233 8.47 -17.64 -15.12
C PRO A 233 7.77 -16.47 -14.44
N TYR A 234 7.75 -15.30 -15.09
CA TYR A 234 7.15 -14.10 -14.51
C TYR A 234 5.65 -14.29 -14.21
N SER A 235 4.96 -15.14 -14.99
CA SER A 235 3.57 -15.53 -14.70
C SER A 235 3.41 -16.24 -13.35
N GLU A 236 4.38 -17.03 -12.89
CA GLU A 236 4.31 -17.70 -11.59
C GLU A 236 4.44 -16.69 -10.45
N ILE A 237 5.31 -15.68 -10.60
CA ILE A 237 5.46 -14.56 -9.66
C ILE A 237 4.15 -13.75 -9.58
N VAL A 238 3.52 -13.50 -10.73
CA VAL A 238 2.22 -12.80 -10.81
C VAL A 238 1.13 -13.57 -10.07
N GLU A 239 1.06 -14.90 -10.24
CA GLU A 239 0.05 -15.72 -9.56
C GLU A 239 0.32 -15.87 -8.06
N GLU A 240 1.58 -15.98 -7.60
CA GLU A 240 1.91 -15.93 -6.17
C GLU A 240 1.44 -14.60 -5.55
N ALA A 241 1.71 -13.49 -6.22
CA ALA A 241 1.25 -12.18 -5.77
C ALA A 241 -0.29 -12.07 -5.78
N ARG A 242 -0.95 -12.65 -6.79
CA ARG A 242 -2.42 -12.71 -6.86
C ARG A 242 -3.00 -13.45 -5.67
N ASP A 243 -2.47 -14.62 -5.35
CA ASP A 243 -2.93 -15.44 -4.24
C ASP A 243 -2.76 -14.70 -2.91
N PHE A 244 -1.62 -14.04 -2.72
CA PHE A 244 -1.36 -13.22 -1.53
C PHE A 244 -2.38 -12.08 -1.39
N VAL A 245 -2.60 -11.29 -2.45
CA VAL A 245 -3.56 -10.17 -2.44
C VAL A 245 -5.00 -10.67 -2.20
N ASN A 246 -5.39 -11.78 -2.83
CA ASN A 246 -6.71 -12.37 -2.65
C ASN A 246 -6.93 -12.88 -1.21
N GLN A 247 -5.91 -13.47 -0.58
CA GLN A 247 -5.99 -13.91 0.81
C GLN A 247 -6.20 -12.74 1.79
N LEU A 248 -5.65 -11.56 1.48
CA LEU A 248 -5.90 -10.34 2.24
C LEU A 248 -7.30 -9.75 2.01
N GLY A 249 -7.93 -10.08 0.87
CA GLY A 249 -9.24 -9.57 0.47
C GLY A 249 -9.18 -8.42 -0.55
N GLY A 250 -8.10 -8.30 -1.31
CA GLY A 250 -7.96 -7.33 -2.41
C GLY A 250 -6.90 -6.26 -2.15
N PHE A 251 -6.72 -5.39 -3.14
CA PHE A 251 -5.73 -4.32 -3.13
C PHE A 251 -6.06 -3.22 -2.12
N GLU A 252 -7.34 -2.89 -1.87
CA GLU A 252 -7.69 -1.98 -0.76
C GLU A 252 -7.23 -2.56 0.58
N LYS A 253 -7.33 -3.87 0.77
CA LYS A 253 -6.91 -4.54 2.01
C LYS A 253 -5.41 -4.61 2.16
N LEU A 254 -4.67 -4.89 1.08
CA LEU A 254 -3.22 -4.70 1.04
C LEU A 254 -2.84 -3.27 1.45
N ALA A 255 -3.56 -2.28 0.94
CA ALA A 255 -3.31 -0.87 1.23
C ALA A 255 -3.61 -0.46 2.69
N GLU A 256 -4.28 -1.26 3.51
CA GLU A 256 -4.49 -0.93 4.93
C GLU A 256 -3.18 -1.00 5.73
N TRP A 257 -2.35 -2.01 5.47
CA TRP A 257 -1.17 -2.29 6.28
C TRP A 257 0.09 -2.66 5.50
N GLY A 258 0.04 -2.79 4.17
CA GLY A 258 1.13 -3.32 3.39
C GLY A 258 1.36 -4.80 3.69
N LEU A 259 2.62 -5.22 3.66
CA LEU A 259 3.03 -6.63 3.71
C LEU A 259 3.10 -7.21 5.13
N PHE A 260 3.03 -6.39 6.19
CA PHE A 260 3.26 -6.84 7.57
C PHE A 260 2.53 -6.04 8.66
#